data_AF-A0AAE3YPK3-F1
#
_entry.id   AF-A0AAE3YPK3-F1
#
_cell.length_a   1.000
_cell.length_b   1.000
_cell.length_c   1.000
_cell.angle_alpha   90.00
_cell.angle_beta   90.00
_cell.angle_gamma   90.00
#
_symmetry.space_group_name_H-M   'P 1'
#
loop_
_entity.id
_entity.type
_entity.pdbx_description
1 polymer ?
#
loop_
_entity_poly.entity_id
_entity_poly.type
_entity_poly.pdbx_seq_one_letter_code
_entity_poly.pdbx_strand_id
1 'polypeptide(L)' 'MTEVDHRDRRAIVTALDRESRADQQRILDTPESFRAWLRRTLPAVHARVAHRSEELWAWLRLAFA' A
#
# COMPACT_ATOMS: atom_id res chain seq x y z
N MET A 1 -2.71 -16.64 -7.19
CA MET A 1 -3.12 -15.47 -6.38
C MET A 1 -4.36 -15.87 -5.59
N THR A 2 -4.28 -15.94 -4.27
CA THR A 2 -5.40 -16.33 -3.40
C THR A 2 -6.37 -15.18 -3.21
N GLU A 3 -7.64 -15.47 -2.90
CA GLU A 3 -8.70 -14.48 -2.68
C GLU A 3 -8.35 -13.43 -1.61
N VAL A 4 -7.53 -13.83 -0.62
CA VAL A 4 -6.97 -12.96 0.43
C VAL A 4 -6.09 -11.84 -0.15
N ASP A 5 -5.30 -12.13 -1.18
CA ASP A 5 -4.40 -11.17 -1.85
C ASP A 5 -5.20 -10.05 -2.55
N HIS A 6 -6.32 -10.41 -3.18
CA HIS A 6 -7.21 -9.45 -3.83
C HIS A 6 -7.88 -8.50 -2.84
N ARG A 7 -8.35 -9.02 -1.69
CA ARG A 7 -9.02 -8.20 -0.67
C ARG A 7 -8.08 -7.17 -0.06
N ASP A 8 -6.85 -7.58 0.26
CA ASP A 8 -5.86 -6.69 0.86
C ASP A 8 -5.37 -5.64 -0.12
N ARG A 9 -5.12 -6.01 -1.39
CA ARG A 9 -4.78 -5.04 -2.43
C ARG A 9 -5.87 -4.00 -2.64
N ARG A 10 -7.14 -4.42 -2.68
CA ARG A 10 -8.27 -3.50 -2.79
C ARG A 10 -8.36 -2.55 -1.59
N ALA A 11 -8.15 -3.04 -0.38
CA ALA A 11 -8.14 -2.21 0.83
C ALA A 11 -7.01 -1.16 0.79
N ILE A 12 -5.82 -1.55 0.34
CA ILE A 12 -4.66 -0.65 0.19
C ILE A 12 -4.97 0.44 -0.83
N VAL A 13 -5.43 0.08 -2.04
CA VAL A 13 -5.77 1.05 -3.08
C VAL A 13 -6.86 2.00 -2.60
N THR A 14 -7.91 1.47 -1.96
CA THR A 14 -9.03 2.28 -1.47
C THR A 14 -8.59 3.25 -0.37
N ALA A 15 -7.69 2.83 0.51
CA ALA A 15 -7.13 3.70 1.54
C ALA A 15 -6.25 4.79 0.92
N LEU A 16 -5.43 4.43 -0.07
CA LEU A 16 -4.54 5.36 -0.75
C LEU A 16 -5.31 6.41 -1.58
N ASP A 17 -6.40 6.00 -2.24
CA ASP A 17 -7.27 6.88 -3.04
C ASP A 17 -7.94 7.99 -2.20
N ARG A 18 -8.09 7.77 -0.89
CA ARG A 18 -8.63 8.77 0.06
C ARG A 18 -7.60 9.81 0.49
N GLU A 19 -6.32 9.55 0.28
CA GLU A 19 -5.25 10.50 0.59
C GLU A 19 -5.20 11.58 -0.49
N SER A 20 -4.70 12.78 -0.15
CA SER A 20 -4.48 13.82 -1.14
C SER A 20 -3.41 13.37 -2.16
N ARG A 21 -3.40 13.92 -3.39
CA ARG A 21 -2.36 13.57 -4.38
C ARG A 21 -0.93 13.80 -3.85
N ALA A 22 -0.72 14.85 -3.06
CA ALA A 22 0.59 15.13 -2.47
C ALA A 22 0.97 14.06 -1.43
N ASP A 23 0.01 13.60 -0.64
CA ASP A 23 0.23 12.53 0.34
C ASP A 23 0.43 11.17 -0.35
N GLN A 24 -0.34 10.86 -1.40
CA GLN A 24 -0.14 9.67 -2.23
C GLN A 24 1.29 9.60 -2.77
N GLN A 25 1.80 10.70 -3.34
CA GLN A 25 3.17 10.79 -3.82
C GLN A 25 4.17 10.59 -2.67
N ARG A 26 3.97 11.22 -1.52
CA ARG A 26 4.87 11.05 -0.35
C ARG A 26 4.87 9.61 0.18
N ILE A 27 3.70 8.96 0.19
CA ILE A 27 3.55 7.57 0.64
C ILE A 27 4.27 6.61 -0.33
N LEU A 28 4.17 6.84 -1.65
CA LEU A 28 4.77 5.99 -2.67
C LEU A 28 6.21 6.37 -3.05
N ASP A 29 6.74 7.46 -2.48
CA ASP A 29 8.10 7.95 -2.75
C ASP A 29 9.17 6.91 -2.43
N THR A 30 9.03 6.24 -1.27
CA THR A 30 9.93 5.18 -0.82
C THR A 30 9.18 3.98 -0.25
N PRO A 31 9.75 2.76 -0.32
CA PRO A 31 9.18 1.57 0.30
C PRO A 31 8.96 1.73 1.81
N GLU A 32 9.82 2.48 2.49
CA GLU A 32 9.76 2.77 3.93
C GLU A 32 8.57 3.68 4.27
N SER A 33 8.35 4.75 3.49
CA SER A 33 7.18 5.61 3.64
C SER A 33 5.88 4.81 3.46
N PHE A 34 5.83 3.94 2.44
CA PHE A 34 4.69 3.07 2.22
C PHE A 34 4.47 2.11 3.39
N ARG A 35 5.51 1.43 3.88
CA ARG A 35 5.42 0.52 5.04
C ARG A 35 4.97 1.25 6.30
N ALA A 36 5.50 2.45 6.56
CA ALA A 36 5.13 3.27 7.70
C ALA A 36 3.66 3.69 7.63
N TRP A 37 3.19 4.14 6.47
CA TRP A 37 1.78 4.45 6.24
C TRP A 37 0.90 3.21 6.41
N LEU A 38 1.27 2.07 5.81
CA LEU A 38 0.49 0.84 5.88
C LEU A 38 0.36 0.34 7.32
N ARG A 39 1.43 0.42 8.12
CA ARG A 39 1.42 0.09 9.55
C ARG A 39 0.49 1.00 10.36
N ARG A 40 0.38 2.28 9.99
CA ARG A 40 -0.48 3.27 10.68
C ARG A 40 -1.95 3.14 10.27
N THR A 41 -2.21 3.02 8.97
CA THR A 41 -3.55 3.13 8.39
C THR A 41 -4.26 1.78 8.33
N LEU A 42 -3.52 0.70 8.06
CA LEU A 42 -4.04 -0.65 7.88
C LEU A 42 -3.16 -1.69 8.60
N PRO A 43 -3.01 -1.65 9.94
CA PRO A 43 -2.09 -2.52 10.69
C PRO A 43 -2.34 -4.01 10.46
N ALA A 44 -3.61 -4.42 10.36
CA ALA A 44 -3.98 -5.81 10.08
C ALA A 44 -3.63 -6.26 8.65
N VAL A 45 -3.63 -5.34 7.68
CA VAL A 45 -3.18 -5.62 6.32
C VAL A 45 -1.66 -5.68 6.29
N HIS A 46 -0.98 -4.71 6.91
CA HIS A 46 0.47 -4.68 7.06
C HIS A 46 1.01 -6.02 7.58
N ALA A 47 0.44 -6.56 8.67
CA ALA A 47 0.87 -7.84 9.23
C ALA A 47 0.76 -9.01 8.23
N ARG A 48 -0.26 -9.01 7.36
CA ARG A 48 -0.50 -10.07 6.37
C ARG A 48 0.38 -9.94 5.13
N VAL A 49 0.65 -8.70 4.69
CA VAL A 49 1.41 -8.43 3.46
C VAL A 49 2.86 -8.01 3.70
N ALA A 50 3.35 -8.05 4.94
CA ALA A 50 4.70 -7.59 5.31
C ALA A 50 5.80 -8.18 4.40
N HIS A 51 5.73 -9.48 4.12
CA HIS A 51 6.67 -10.22 3.29
C HIS A 51 6.63 -9.87 1.80
N ARG A 52 5.58 -9.20 1.31
CA ARG A 52 5.40 -8.74 -0.09
C ARG A 52 5.25 -7.22 -0.19
N SER A 53 5.59 -6.50 0.88
CA SER A 53 5.36 -5.06 0.94
C SER A 53 6.12 -4.29 -0.14
N GLU A 54 7.32 -4.75 -0.52
CA GLU A 54 8.11 -4.17 -1.61
C GLU A 54 7.50 -4.43 -3.00
N GLU A 55 7.04 -5.65 -3.27
CA GLU A 55 6.36 -5.98 -4.53
C GLU A 55 5.06 -5.17 -4.69
N LEU A 56 4.30 -5.03 -3.60
CA LEU A 56 3.08 -4.21 -3.58
C LEU A 56 3.38 -2.73 -3.79
N TRP A 57 4.44 -2.22 -3.16
CA TRP A 57 4.87 -0.83 -3.37
C TRP A 57 5.28 -0.59 -4.84
N ALA A 58 6.09 -1.48 -5.43
CA ALA A 58 6.51 -1.34 -6.83
C ALA A 58 5.31 -1.35 -7.78
N TRP A 59 4.35 -2.25 -7.55
CA TRP A 59 3.09 -2.29 -8.30
C TRP A 59 2.27 -1.00 -8.15
N LEU A 60 2.12 -0.47 -6.93
CA LEU A 60 1.40 0.78 -6.69
C LEU A 60 2.10 1.98 -7.33
N ARG A 61 3.43 2.04 -7.28
CA ARG A 61 4.21 3.13 -7.90
C ARG A 61 3.97 3.18 -9.41
N LEU A 62 3.84 2.05 -10.09
CA LEU A 62 3.52 2.00 -11.52
C LEU A 62 2.07 2.43 -11.81
N ALA A 63 1.13 2.15 -10.90
CA ALA A 63 -0.28 2.47 -11.08
C ALA A 63 -0.62 3.95 -10.77
N PHE A 64 0.21 4.62 -9.97
CA PHE A 64 0.01 6.00 -9.50
C PHE A 64 1.08 6.99 -10.01
N ALA A 65 1.95 6.56 -10.95
CA ALA A 65 2.89 7.43 -11.67
C ALA A 65 2.16 8.23 -12.75
#